data_AF-A0A958RTG4-F1
#
_entry.id   AF-A0A958RTG4-F1
#
_cell.length_a   1.000
_cell.length_b   1.000
_cell.length_c   1.000
_cell.angle_alpha   90.00
_cell.angle_beta   90.00
_cell.angle_gamma   90.00
#
_symmetry.space_group_name_H-M   'P 1'
#
loop_
_entity.id
_entity.type
_entity.pdbx_description
1 polymer ?
#
loop_
_entity_poly.entity_id
_entity_poly.type
_entity_poly.pdbx_seq_one_letter_code
_entity_poly.pdbx_strand_id
1 'polypeptide(L)'
;LIGNDRARDLLTAELEDNAKYAVLGLGYAGDTSTISKIEDVLLIQNDFETLTNAAHALGTLLTWNVTDKIAISSQLASRLANLAQDSGNLGLEAAFALSRAKELPTAFPSYLVAKGAAYNANPATRALLTRTLSKIIIPEVEYTLTQIATNDSEFGPRVEAVRSLTKFTLTDRVKEAYRAAIVDPYDSVRVQTIEAIASYKEAGAEFVKDLAYVYTNVRSPWVKAAAMAALHAIDPIKAVPFVDESAFTPNQTLQARAIEIYGESLTDLAKLAQVVRVSKNHDRSTVAAAALLALGNLDKANVPDEAAESLKLALQSSNSSILESAAVSVVKLELESALPMLIDSLKNGKESRISVIEAFGAIATSNEASELLPYFNHHSKQVVQAAVENYKKLTGVDKSSEIPLNSHPVLATPTQDELASAANTTIRFETERGTFRIKTNDNPYSVTAYRFIEWAKAGFYDGKEFHRIVPNFVAQGGGFDTDENLLRDEVSIQRHSRGTVGIATAGKDTGGANFFVNIAPNLHLDGHYTSFAEVTDGMNIVDHLEVGDKILSATVE
;
A
#
# COMPACT_ATOMS: atom_id res chain seq x y z
N LEU A 1 6.34 19.93 -11.61
CA LEU A 1 5.38 20.66 -12.49
C LEU A 1 3.95 20.74 -11.92
N ILE A 2 3.67 20.21 -10.71
CA ILE A 2 2.34 20.28 -10.09
C ILE A 2 2.20 21.62 -9.34
N GLY A 3 1.18 22.43 -9.67
CA GLY A 3 0.83 23.67 -8.95
C GLY A 3 1.15 25.00 -9.67
N ASN A 4 1.54 24.98 -10.94
CA ASN A 4 1.76 26.21 -11.70
C ASN A 4 0.47 26.63 -12.43
N ASP A 5 -0.24 27.63 -11.89
CA ASP A 5 -1.47 28.17 -12.50
C ASP A 5 -1.26 28.54 -13.97
N ARG A 6 -0.07 29.04 -14.32
CA ARG A 6 0.29 29.35 -15.71
C ARG A 6 0.33 28.14 -16.62
N ALA A 7 0.76 26.98 -16.12
CA ALA A 7 0.75 25.74 -16.91
C ALA A 7 -0.70 25.25 -17.13
N ARG A 8 -1.56 25.39 -16.12
CA ARG A 8 -2.99 25.07 -16.23
C ARG A 8 -3.69 25.96 -17.25
N ASP A 9 -3.42 27.26 -17.23
CA ASP A 9 -4.00 28.22 -18.16
C ASP A 9 -3.56 27.95 -19.61
N LEU A 10 -2.28 27.63 -19.82
CA LEU A 10 -1.75 27.26 -21.14
C LEU A 10 -2.38 25.97 -21.66
N LEU A 11 -2.41 24.92 -20.84
CA LEU A 11 -3.03 23.65 -21.22
C LEU A 11 -4.54 23.79 -21.47
N THR A 12 -5.20 24.65 -20.70
CA THR A 12 -6.61 24.98 -20.90
C THR A 12 -6.84 25.64 -22.25
N ALA A 13 -6.01 26.61 -22.64
CA ALA A 13 -6.14 27.30 -23.93
C ALA A 13 -5.91 26.32 -25.10
N GLU A 14 -4.98 25.39 -24.95
CA GLU A 14 -4.66 24.36 -25.95
C GLU A 14 -5.75 23.27 -26.09
N LEU A 15 -6.75 23.21 -25.20
CA LEU A 15 -7.88 22.27 -25.38
C LEU A 15 -8.70 22.55 -26.64
N GLU A 16 -8.74 23.81 -27.09
CA GLU A 16 -9.48 24.23 -28.27
C GLU A 16 -8.76 23.81 -29.57
N ASP A 17 -7.42 23.79 -29.56
CA ASP A 17 -6.59 23.58 -30.75
C ASP A 17 -5.90 22.19 -30.80
N ASN A 18 -5.57 21.59 -29.65
CA ASN A 18 -4.83 20.31 -29.56
C ASN A 18 -5.20 19.50 -28.29
N ALA A 19 -6.48 19.11 -28.20
CA ALA A 19 -7.04 18.39 -27.06
C ALA A 19 -6.25 17.13 -26.65
N LYS A 20 -5.61 16.44 -27.60
CA LYS A 20 -4.91 15.16 -27.35
C LYS A 20 -3.86 15.24 -26.23
N TYR A 21 -2.96 16.23 -26.27
CA TYR A 21 -1.86 16.35 -25.30
C TYR A 21 -2.21 17.28 -24.14
N ALA A 22 -3.02 18.32 -24.42
CA ALA A 22 -3.47 19.28 -23.44
C ALA A 22 -4.27 18.61 -22.31
N VAL A 23 -5.20 17.71 -22.65
CA VAL A 23 -6.02 17.00 -21.67
C VAL A 23 -5.19 16.12 -20.74
N LEU A 24 -4.18 15.43 -21.28
CA LEU A 24 -3.29 14.60 -20.46
C LEU A 24 -2.55 15.46 -19.43
N GLY A 25 -2.00 16.60 -19.85
CA GLY A 25 -1.34 17.54 -18.95
C GLY A 25 -2.27 18.10 -17.87
N LEU A 26 -3.54 18.33 -18.20
CA LEU A 26 -4.57 18.76 -17.24
C LEU A 26 -4.88 17.67 -16.19
N GLY A 27 -4.76 16.39 -16.51
CA GLY A 27 -4.82 15.32 -15.52
C GLY A 27 -3.76 15.45 -14.42
N TYR A 28 -2.59 16.02 -14.75
CA TYR A 28 -1.44 16.16 -13.84
C TYR A 28 -1.30 17.55 -13.20
N ALA A 29 -1.88 18.59 -13.78
CA ALA A 29 -1.73 19.98 -13.32
C ALA A 29 -3.05 20.71 -13.07
N GLY A 30 -4.18 20.10 -13.45
CA GLY A 30 -5.51 20.64 -13.33
C GLY A 30 -6.06 20.58 -11.90
N ASP A 31 -7.17 21.28 -11.70
CA ASP A 31 -7.92 21.36 -10.46
C ASP A 31 -9.41 21.07 -10.69
N THR A 32 -10.27 21.31 -9.69
CA THR A 32 -11.73 21.13 -9.83
C THR A 32 -12.34 21.92 -10.98
N SER A 33 -11.82 23.11 -11.28
CA SER A 33 -12.32 23.95 -12.40
C SER A 33 -12.03 23.33 -13.76
N THR A 34 -11.07 22.41 -13.82
CA THR A 34 -10.64 21.71 -15.03
C THR A 34 -11.56 20.56 -15.40
N ILE A 35 -12.26 19.97 -14.41
CA ILE A 35 -13.13 18.81 -14.63
C ILE A 35 -14.23 19.10 -15.64
N SER A 36 -14.91 20.24 -15.53
CA SER A 36 -15.99 20.61 -16.47
C SER A 36 -15.49 20.63 -17.92
N LYS A 37 -14.24 21.04 -18.16
CA LYS A 37 -13.65 21.09 -19.50
C LYS A 37 -13.31 19.70 -20.03
N ILE A 38 -12.84 18.81 -19.15
CA ILE A 38 -12.60 17.41 -19.51
C ILE A 38 -13.94 16.68 -19.73
N GLU A 39 -14.98 17.00 -18.96
CA GLU A 39 -16.35 16.54 -19.22
C GLU A 39 -16.80 16.96 -20.62
N ASP A 40 -16.63 18.23 -20.99
CA ASP A 40 -17.00 18.73 -22.33
C ASP A 40 -16.27 17.94 -23.44
N VAL A 41 -14.96 17.68 -23.28
CA VAL A 41 -14.20 16.85 -24.22
C VAL A 41 -14.79 15.44 -24.32
N LEU A 42 -15.07 14.79 -23.19
CA LEU A 42 -15.63 13.43 -23.15
C LEU A 42 -17.04 13.34 -23.75
N LEU A 43 -17.82 14.43 -23.67
CA LEU A 43 -19.18 14.50 -24.17
C LEU A 43 -19.23 14.84 -25.67
N ILE A 44 -18.33 15.69 -26.15
CA ILE A 44 -18.35 16.26 -27.52
C ILE A 44 -17.48 15.47 -28.48
N GLN A 45 -16.27 15.06 -28.07
CA GLN A 45 -15.30 14.42 -28.96
C GLN A 45 -15.66 12.95 -29.23
N ASN A 46 -15.19 12.45 -30.37
CA ASN A 46 -15.35 11.05 -30.77
C ASN A 46 -14.02 10.38 -31.19
N ASP A 47 -12.92 11.13 -31.18
CA ASP A 47 -11.59 10.58 -31.44
C ASP A 47 -11.16 9.64 -30.31
N PHE A 48 -10.73 8.43 -30.66
CA PHE A 48 -10.44 7.36 -29.70
C PHE A 48 -9.32 7.75 -28.73
N GLU A 49 -8.24 8.34 -29.25
CA GLU A 49 -7.06 8.67 -28.45
C GLU A 49 -7.35 9.87 -27.53
N THR A 50 -8.02 10.90 -28.04
CA THR A 50 -8.48 12.04 -27.25
C THR A 50 -9.42 11.59 -26.12
N LEU A 51 -10.37 10.71 -26.41
CA LEU A 51 -11.27 10.16 -25.39
C LEU A 51 -10.53 9.31 -24.35
N THR A 52 -9.53 8.53 -24.78
CA THR A 52 -8.69 7.72 -23.88
C THR A 52 -7.93 8.63 -22.91
N ASN A 53 -7.26 9.66 -23.45
CA ASN A 53 -6.52 10.63 -22.65
C ASN A 53 -7.44 11.44 -21.72
N ALA A 54 -8.65 11.78 -22.17
CA ALA A 54 -9.63 12.49 -21.36
C ALA A 54 -10.21 11.65 -20.23
N ALA A 55 -10.52 10.38 -20.48
CA ALA A 55 -10.97 9.46 -19.44
C ALA A 55 -9.85 9.23 -18.40
N HIS A 56 -8.61 9.08 -18.85
CA HIS A 56 -7.44 8.98 -17.99
C HIS A 56 -7.28 10.23 -17.10
N ALA A 57 -7.24 11.42 -17.72
CA ALA A 57 -7.09 12.69 -17.02
C ALA A 57 -8.18 12.91 -15.98
N LEU A 58 -9.44 12.61 -16.33
CA LEU A 58 -10.57 12.68 -15.39
C LEU A 58 -10.36 11.72 -14.21
N GLY A 59 -10.00 10.46 -14.46
CA GLY A 59 -9.77 9.49 -13.41
C GLY A 59 -8.62 9.90 -12.47
N THR A 60 -7.55 10.50 -13.00
CA THR A 60 -6.44 11.04 -12.21
C THR A 60 -6.89 12.20 -11.32
N LEU A 61 -7.63 13.17 -11.86
CA LEU A 61 -8.17 14.28 -11.07
C LEU A 61 -9.14 13.81 -9.98
N LEU A 62 -10.00 12.82 -10.28
CA LEU A 62 -10.90 12.21 -9.31
C LEU A 62 -10.15 11.45 -8.21
N THR A 63 -8.95 10.93 -8.52
CA THR A 63 -8.10 10.22 -7.56
C THR A 63 -7.43 11.17 -6.59
N TRP A 64 -6.95 12.32 -7.06
CA TRP A 64 -6.26 13.32 -6.25
C TRP A 64 -7.16 14.12 -5.31
N ASN A 65 -8.44 13.73 -5.21
CA ASN A 65 -9.38 14.21 -4.20
C ASN A 65 -9.44 15.76 -4.16
N VAL A 66 -9.44 16.40 -5.34
CA VAL A 66 -9.37 17.86 -5.46
C VAL A 66 -10.57 18.56 -4.79
N THR A 67 -11.64 17.85 -4.42
CA THR A 67 -12.49 18.18 -3.26
C THR A 67 -13.37 16.98 -2.89
N ASP A 68 -13.83 16.91 -1.64
CA ASP A 68 -14.79 15.94 -1.12
C ASP A 68 -16.17 15.86 -1.81
N LYS A 69 -16.42 16.67 -2.86
CA LYS A 69 -17.76 17.03 -3.37
C LYS A 69 -17.99 16.78 -4.87
N ILE A 70 -17.12 16.10 -5.59
CA ILE A 70 -17.27 15.98 -7.04
C ILE A 70 -18.08 14.73 -7.40
N ALA A 71 -19.40 14.91 -7.48
CA ALA A 71 -20.27 13.99 -8.19
C ALA A 71 -20.12 14.26 -9.70
N ILE A 72 -19.81 13.22 -10.48
CA ILE A 72 -19.82 13.33 -11.94
C ILE A 72 -21.25 13.49 -12.45
N SER A 73 -21.45 14.26 -13.51
CA SER A 73 -22.78 14.49 -14.07
C SER A 73 -23.43 13.18 -14.58
N SER A 74 -24.77 13.10 -14.56
CA SER A 74 -25.51 11.92 -15.06
C SER A 74 -25.19 11.60 -16.53
N GLN A 75 -24.97 12.65 -17.33
CA GLN A 75 -24.60 12.52 -18.74
C GLN A 75 -23.18 11.95 -18.88
N LEU A 76 -22.22 12.48 -18.13
CA LEU A 76 -20.85 11.96 -18.13
C LEU A 76 -20.79 10.51 -17.65
N ALA A 77 -21.45 10.20 -16.53
CA ALA A 77 -21.47 8.86 -15.96
C ALA A 77 -22.04 7.85 -16.97
N SER A 78 -23.09 8.24 -17.70
CA SER A 78 -23.67 7.43 -18.77
C SER A 78 -22.72 7.28 -19.97
N ARG A 79 -22.02 8.36 -20.35
CA ARG A 79 -21.03 8.32 -21.44
C ARG A 79 -19.88 7.37 -21.09
N LEU A 80 -19.31 7.50 -19.89
CA LEU A 80 -18.23 6.63 -19.42
C LEU A 80 -18.68 5.17 -19.34
N ALA A 81 -19.91 4.89 -18.89
CA ALA A 81 -20.42 3.51 -18.81
C ALA A 81 -20.53 2.84 -20.19
N ASN A 82 -20.85 3.63 -21.22
CA ASN A 82 -20.83 3.17 -22.61
C ASN A 82 -19.40 2.98 -23.14
N LEU A 83 -18.51 3.95 -22.90
CA LEU A 83 -17.10 3.85 -23.31
C LEU A 83 -16.41 2.64 -22.66
N ALA A 84 -16.74 2.33 -21.40
CA ALA A 84 -16.22 1.18 -20.67
C ALA A 84 -16.65 -0.20 -21.24
N GLN A 85 -17.54 -0.22 -22.24
CA GLN A 85 -17.84 -1.45 -22.98
C GLN A 85 -16.76 -1.79 -24.01
N ASP A 86 -15.91 -0.84 -24.39
CA ASP A 86 -14.74 -1.10 -25.22
C ASP A 86 -13.77 -2.05 -24.52
N SER A 87 -13.10 -2.90 -25.29
CA SER A 87 -12.15 -3.90 -24.76
C SER A 87 -10.70 -3.41 -24.72
N GLY A 88 -10.41 -2.28 -25.38
CA GLY A 88 -9.11 -1.65 -25.42
C GLY A 88 -8.87 -0.66 -24.28
N ASN A 89 -7.87 0.20 -24.49
CA ASN A 89 -7.44 1.20 -23.51
C ASN A 89 -8.53 2.21 -23.17
N LEU A 90 -9.35 2.62 -24.15
CA LEU A 90 -10.45 3.54 -23.91
C LEU A 90 -11.44 2.98 -22.88
N GLY A 91 -11.81 1.70 -23.03
CA GLY A 91 -12.70 1.04 -22.07
C GLY A 91 -12.11 0.94 -20.67
N LEU A 92 -10.81 0.62 -20.59
CA LEU A 92 -10.06 0.58 -19.33
C LEU A 92 -10.04 1.95 -18.63
N GLU A 93 -9.70 3.01 -19.35
CA GLU A 93 -9.61 4.36 -18.81
C GLU A 93 -10.99 4.92 -18.41
N ALA A 94 -12.04 4.60 -19.18
CA ALA A 94 -13.41 4.96 -18.83
C ALA A 94 -13.89 4.23 -17.56
N ALA A 95 -13.60 2.93 -17.44
CA ALA A 95 -13.90 2.16 -16.23
C ALA A 95 -13.12 2.67 -15.02
N PHE A 96 -11.88 3.11 -15.21
CA PHE A 96 -11.10 3.73 -14.16
C PHE A 96 -11.74 5.01 -13.64
N ALA A 97 -12.10 5.95 -14.53
CA ALA A 97 -12.74 7.19 -14.14
C ALA A 97 -14.03 6.93 -13.34
N LEU A 98 -14.88 6.00 -13.79
CA LEU A 98 -16.07 5.57 -13.06
C LEU A 98 -15.76 4.97 -11.68
N SER A 99 -14.73 4.13 -11.61
CA SER A 99 -14.32 3.52 -10.34
C SER A 99 -13.85 4.55 -9.32
N ARG A 100 -13.41 5.74 -9.76
CA ARG A 100 -12.93 6.84 -8.91
C ARG A 100 -13.96 7.85 -8.51
N ALA A 101 -15.08 7.94 -9.24
CA ALA A 101 -16.19 8.79 -8.83
C ALA A 101 -16.66 8.41 -7.41
N LYS A 102 -16.63 9.35 -6.45
CA LYS A 102 -16.99 9.07 -5.04
C LYS A 102 -18.45 8.60 -4.92
N GLU A 103 -19.33 9.24 -5.68
CA GLU A 103 -20.75 8.91 -5.77
C GLU A 103 -21.16 8.77 -7.24
N LEU A 104 -22.16 7.93 -7.49
CA LEU A 104 -22.80 7.80 -8.79
C LEU A 104 -24.15 8.54 -8.77
N PRO A 105 -24.55 9.17 -9.89
CA PRO A 105 -25.82 9.87 -9.97
C PRO A 105 -27.00 8.90 -9.79
N THR A 106 -28.12 9.38 -9.27
CA THR A 106 -29.33 8.56 -9.04
C THR A 106 -29.84 7.91 -10.34
N ALA A 107 -29.82 8.67 -11.44
CA ALA A 107 -30.12 8.17 -12.77
C ALA A 107 -28.81 7.72 -13.44
N PHE A 108 -28.46 6.45 -13.26
CA PHE A 108 -27.22 5.86 -13.76
C PHE A 108 -27.49 4.51 -14.45
N PRO A 109 -26.89 4.23 -15.62
CA PRO A 109 -27.10 2.98 -16.34
C PRO A 109 -26.33 1.82 -15.69
N SER A 110 -26.77 1.40 -14.50
CA SER A 110 -26.19 0.29 -13.74
C SER A 110 -26.08 -1.00 -14.56
N TYR A 111 -27.02 -1.24 -15.48
CA TYR A 111 -26.99 -2.39 -16.38
C TYR A 111 -25.76 -2.41 -17.30
N LEU A 112 -25.27 -1.25 -17.76
CA LEU A 112 -24.07 -1.18 -18.61
C LEU A 112 -22.82 -1.54 -17.80
N VAL A 113 -22.74 -1.04 -16.56
CA VAL A 113 -21.63 -1.40 -15.66
C VAL A 113 -21.69 -2.89 -15.33
N ALA A 114 -22.87 -3.43 -15.02
CA ALA A 114 -23.04 -4.86 -14.75
C ALA A 114 -22.65 -5.72 -15.96
N LYS A 115 -23.08 -5.33 -17.17
CA LYS A 115 -22.71 -6.00 -18.42
C LYS A 115 -21.20 -5.97 -18.65
N GLY A 116 -20.57 -4.81 -18.53
CA GLY A 116 -19.12 -4.67 -18.72
C GLY A 116 -18.34 -5.44 -17.65
N ALA A 117 -18.77 -5.40 -16.40
CA ALA A 117 -18.17 -6.16 -15.31
C ALA A 117 -18.22 -7.67 -15.54
N ALA A 118 -19.31 -8.19 -16.12
CA ALA A 118 -19.49 -9.62 -16.36
C ALA A 118 -18.84 -10.12 -17.68
N TYR A 119 -18.77 -9.29 -18.71
CA TYR A 119 -18.50 -9.77 -20.08
C TYR A 119 -17.41 -9.02 -20.85
N ASN A 120 -16.82 -7.95 -20.32
CA ASN A 120 -15.75 -7.26 -21.04
C ASN A 120 -14.54 -8.20 -21.21
N ALA A 121 -13.95 -8.25 -22.40
CA ALA A 121 -12.82 -9.13 -22.69
C ALA A 121 -11.58 -8.79 -21.84
N ASN A 122 -11.41 -7.52 -21.47
CA ASN A 122 -10.30 -7.06 -20.64
C ASN A 122 -10.61 -7.27 -19.14
N PRO A 123 -9.84 -8.10 -18.42
CA PRO A 123 -10.10 -8.38 -17.01
C PRO A 123 -9.85 -7.21 -16.07
N ALA A 124 -8.93 -6.30 -16.41
CA ALA A 124 -8.72 -5.09 -15.62
C ALA A 124 -9.95 -4.17 -15.70
N THR A 125 -10.55 -4.04 -16.89
CA THR A 125 -11.82 -3.33 -17.09
C THR A 125 -12.95 -4.00 -16.30
N ARG A 126 -13.05 -5.34 -16.34
CA ARG A 126 -14.03 -6.08 -15.53
C ARG A 126 -13.88 -5.80 -14.03
N ALA A 127 -12.66 -5.85 -13.50
CA ALA A 127 -12.37 -5.59 -12.09
C ALA A 127 -12.76 -4.14 -11.67
N LEU A 128 -12.44 -3.15 -12.49
CA LEU A 128 -12.79 -1.74 -12.26
C LEU A 128 -14.30 -1.48 -12.28
N LEU A 129 -15.02 -2.10 -13.23
CA LEU A 129 -16.47 -2.03 -13.27
C LEU A 129 -17.11 -2.79 -12.11
N THR A 130 -16.54 -3.91 -11.69
CA THR A 130 -16.95 -4.67 -10.49
C THR A 130 -16.82 -3.81 -9.22
N ARG A 131 -15.71 -3.08 -9.06
CA ARG A 131 -15.58 -2.07 -7.99
C ARG A 131 -16.64 -0.97 -8.11
N THR A 132 -16.96 -0.53 -9.33
CA THR A 132 -18.00 0.50 -9.54
C THR A 132 -19.37 0.02 -9.08
N LEU A 133 -19.69 -1.27 -9.29
CA LEU A 133 -20.92 -1.90 -8.81
C LEU A 133 -21.07 -1.86 -7.29
N SER A 134 -19.97 -1.82 -6.51
CA SER A 134 -20.03 -1.72 -5.04
C SER A 134 -20.71 -0.45 -4.54
N LYS A 135 -20.92 0.54 -5.41
CA LYS A 135 -21.59 1.81 -5.12
C LYS A 135 -23.10 1.74 -5.40
N ILE A 136 -23.59 0.63 -5.96
CA ILE A 136 -24.97 0.45 -6.42
C ILE A 136 -25.61 -0.69 -5.62
N ILE A 137 -26.24 -0.35 -4.51
CA ILE A 137 -26.75 -1.35 -3.55
C ILE A 137 -28.18 -1.77 -3.93
N ILE A 138 -28.29 -2.64 -4.92
CA ILE A 138 -29.57 -3.24 -5.38
C ILE A 138 -29.44 -4.77 -5.60
N PRO A 139 -30.54 -5.56 -5.49
CA PRO A 139 -30.49 -7.02 -5.59
C PRO A 139 -29.91 -7.58 -6.90
N GLU A 140 -30.11 -6.89 -8.02
CA GLU A 140 -29.60 -7.29 -9.34
C GLU A 140 -28.08 -7.16 -9.41
N VAL A 141 -27.52 -6.16 -8.73
CA VAL A 141 -26.08 -5.97 -8.61
C VAL A 141 -25.48 -6.99 -7.67
N GLU A 142 -26.12 -7.28 -6.53
CA GLU A 142 -25.72 -8.38 -5.65
C GLU A 142 -25.64 -9.69 -6.44
N TYR A 143 -26.68 -10.02 -7.23
CA TYR A 143 -26.68 -11.19 -8.11
C TYR A 143 -25.45 -11.20 -9.02
N THR A 144 -25.22 -10.10 -9.76
CA THR A 144 -24.10 -9.98 -10.69
C THR A 144 -22.75 -10.20 -9.99
N LEU A 145 -22.56 -9.58 -8.82
CA LEU A 145 -21.33 -9.73 -8.03
C LEU A 145 -21.12 -11.18 -7.57
N THR A 146 -22.18 -11.87 -7.13
CA THR A 146 -22.06 -13.30 -6.75
C THR A 146 -21.68 -14.19 -7.94
N GLN A 147 -22.18 -13.89 -9.15
CA GLN A 147 -21.79 -14.61 -10.36
C GLN A 147 -20.34 -14.34 -10.74
N ILE A 148 -19.87 -13.09 -10.66
CA ILE A 148 -18.47 -12.75 -10.94
C ILE A 148 -17.56 -13.44 -9.92
N ALA A 149 -17.88 -13.34 -8.62
CA ALA A 149 -17.10 -13.94 -7.54
C ALA A 149 -16.89 -15.46 -7.69
N THR A 150 -17.83 -16.15 -8.35
CA THR A 150 -17.82 -17.61 -8.49
C THR A 150 -17.32 -18.09 -9.84
N ASN A 151 -17.60 -17.35 -10.93
CA ASN A 151 -17.47 -17.87 -12.29
C ASN A 151 -16.52 -17.08 -13.19
N ASP A 152 -16.02 -15.90 -12.81
CA ASP A 152 -15.08 -15.17 -13.67
C ASP A 152 -13.79 -15.99 -13.86
N SER A 153 -13.26 -16.07 -15.08
CA SER A 153 -12.05 -16.85 -15.37
C SER A 153 -10.81 -16.25 -14.70
N GLU A 154 -10.79 -14.93 -14.54
CA GLU A 154 -9.65 -14.20 -13.98
C GLU A 154 -9.85 -13.91 -12.49
N PHE A 155 -8.80 -14.12 -11.70
CA PHE A 155 -8.89 -13.96 -10.25
C PHE A 155 -9.13 -12.49 -9.83
N GLY A 156 -8.65 -11.52 -10.60
CA GLY A 156 -8.77 -10.08 -10.29
C GLY A 156 -10.22 -9.61 -10.13
N PRO A 157 -11.10 -9.82 -11.14
CA PRO A 157 -12.53 -9.60 -11.00
C PRO A 157 -13.17 -10.36 -9.83
N ARG A 158 -12.77 -11.61 -9.57
CA ARG A 158 -13.28 -12.38 -8.41
C ARG A 158 -12.93 -11.72 -7.08
N VAL A 159 -11.68 -11.27 -6.90
CA VAL A 159 -11.22 -10.52 -5.71
C VAL A 159 -12.06 -9.26 -5.52
N GLU A 160 -12.26 -8.46 -6.57
CA GLU A 160 -13.07 -7.24 -6.47
C GLU A 160 -14.55 -7.54 -6.21
N ALA A 161 -15.10 -8.62 -6.76
CA ALA A 161 -16.48 -9.00 -6.53
C ALA A 161 -16.71 -9.40 -5.06
N VAL A 162 -15.84 -10.27 -4.52
CA VAL A 162 -15.87 -10.70 -3.12
C VAL A 162 -15.76 -9.50 -2.17
N ARG A 163 -14.83 -8.57 -2.46
CA ARG A 163 -14.66 -7.33 -1.71
C ARG A 163 -15.90 -6.44 -1.79
N SER A 164 -16.48 -6.30 -2.98
CA SER A 164 -17.67 -5.47 -3.22
C SER A 164 -18.90 -6.00 -2.50
N LEU A 165 -19.02 -7.32 -2.37
CA LEU A 165 -20.12 -7.97 -1.64
C LEU A 165 -20.19 -7.57 -0.16
N THR A 166 -19.08 -7.12 0.46
CA THR A 166 -19.09 -6.60 1.85
C THR A 166 -20.02 -5.40 2.07
N LYS A 167 -20.44 -4.72 0.99
CA LYS A 167 -21.42 -3.63 1.03
C LYS A 167 -22.87 -4.11 1.10
N PHE A 168 -23.10 -5.41 0.91
CA PHE A 168 -24.42 -6.05 0.91
C PHE A 168 -24.62 -6.87 2.18
N THR A 169 -25.88 -7.16 2.48
CA THR A 169 -26.22 -8.09 3.57
C THR A 169 -25.78 -9.50 3.21
N LEU A 170 -25.52 -10.31 4.24
CA LEU A 170 -25.08 -11.70 4.08
C LEU A 170 -26.27 -12.61 3.72
N THR A 171 -26.82 -12.45 2.51
CA THR A 171 -27.91 -13.29 1.98
C THR A 171 -27.41 -14.71 1.70
N ASP A 172 -28.32 -15.67 1.55
CA ASP A 172 -27.92 -17.06 1.23
C ASP A 172 -27.10 -17.16 -0.07
N ARG A 173 -27.41 -16.29 -1.05
CA ARG A 173 -26.65 -16.20 -2.29
C ARG A 173 -25.22 -15.68 -2.06
N VAL A 174 -25.06 -14.65 -1.23
CA VAL A 174 -23.73 -14.15 -0.85
C VAL A 174 -22.96 -15.21 -0.09
N LYS A 175 -23.63 -15.97 0.80
CA LYS A 175 -23.00 -17.06 1.53
C LYS A 175 -22.49 -18.17 0.61
N GLU A 176 -23.32 -18.60 -0.34
CA GLU A 176 -22.93 -19.59 -1.35
C GLU A 176 -21.73 -19.11 -2.18
N ALA A 177 -21.74 -17.85 -2.61
CA ALA A 177 -20.61 -17.26 -3.33
C ALA A 177 -19.32 -17.26 -2.51
N TYR A 178 -19.38 -16.91 -1.23
CA TYR A 178 -18.22 -16.97 -0.33
C TYR A 178 -17.75 -18.40 -0.06
N ARG A 179 -18.65 -19.38 0.09
CA ARG A 179 -18.25 -20.79 0.24
C ARG A 179 -17.55 -21.33 -1.00
N ALA A 180 -17.95 -20.88 -2.19
CA ALA A 180 -17.24 -21.22 -3.42
C ALA A 180 -15.88 -20.50 -3.51
N ALA A 181 -15.83 -19.20 -3.19
CA ALA A 181 -14.61 -18.40 -3.30
C ALA A 181 -13.55 -18.71 -2.22
N ILE A 182 -13.93 -19.24 -1.05
CA ILE A 182 -12.98 -19.58 0.02
C ILE A 182 -12.08 -20.78 -0.34
N VAL A 183 -12.50 -21.61 -1.30
CA VAL A 183 -11.74 -22.76 -1.82
C VAL A 183 -11.18 -22.49 -3.22
N ASP A 184 -11.15 -21.23 -3.65
CA ASP A 184 -10.62 -20.81 -4.96
C ASP A 184 -9.16 -21.29 -5.15
N PRO A 185 -8.74 -21.62 -6.40
CA PRO A 185 -7.36 -22.02 -6.68
C PRO A 185 -6.32 -20.93 -6.35
N TYR A 186 -6.70 -19.64 -6.34
CA TYR A 186 -5.80 -18.53 -6.06
C TYR A 186 -5.90 -18.08 -4.60
N ASP A 187 -4.76 -18.07 -3.91
CA ASP A 187 -4.63 -17.55 -2.53
C ASP A 187 -5.24 -16.16 -2.37
N SER A 188 -5.07 -15.32 -3.39
CA SER A 188 -5.62 -13.98 -3.45
C SER A 188 -7.13 -13.92 -3.22
N VAL A 189 -7.89 -14.75 -3.94
CA VAL A 189 -9.35 -14.80 -3.81
C VAL A 189 -9.73 -15.37 -2.44
N ARG A 190 -9.01 -16.39 -1.99
CA ARG A 190 -9.26 -17.01 -0.67
C ARG A 190 -9.06 -16.02 0.47
N VAL A 191 -7.91 -15.33 0.53
CA VAL A 191 -7.60 -14.34 1.57
C VAL A 191 -8.63 -13.21 1.56
N GLN A 192 -8.96 -12.67 0.38
CA GLN A 192 -9.97 -11.60 0.28
C GLN A 192 -11.36 -12.07 0.73
N THR A 193 -11.71 -13.34 0.46
CA THR A 193 -12.98 -13.95 0.89
C THR A 193 -13.03 -14.10 2.39
N ILE A 194 -11.94 -14.58 2.99
CA ILE A 194 -11.82 -14.75 4.45
C ILE A 194 -11.94 -13.40 5.16
N GLU A 195 -11.26 -12.36 4.66
CA GLU A 195 -11.38 -11.00 5.19
C GLU A 195 -12.79 -10.43 5.02
N ALA A 196 -13.42 -10.68 3.87
CA ALA A 196 -14.80 -10.26 3.61
C ALA A 196 -15.77 -10.93 4.60
N ILE A 197 -15.63 -12.23 4.84
CA ILE A 197 -16.41 -12.96 5.86
C ILE A 197 -16.22 -12.33 7.25
N ALA A 198 -14.97 -12.06 7.65
CA ALA A 198 -14.66 -11.48 8.96
C ALA A 198 -15.32 -10.08 9.15
N SER A 199 -15.49 -9.31 8.07
CA SER A 199 -16.12 -7.99 8.12
C SER A 199 -17.60 -8.03 8.57
N TYR A 200 -18.28 -9.17 8.44
CA TYR A 200 -19.64 -9.39 8.91
C TYR A 200 -19.77 -9.64 10.42
N LYS A 201 -18.65 -9.72 11.15
CA LYS A 201 -18.62 -9.93 12.61
C LYS A 201 -19.45 -11.16 13.02
N GLU A 202 -20.40 -11.01 13.94
CA GLU A 202 -21.26 -12.09 14.44
C GLU A 202 -22.02 -12.83 13.34
N ALA A 203 -22.46 -12.13 12.27
CA ALA A 203 -23.14 -12.79 11.15
C ALA A 203 -22.19 -13.71 10.35
N GLY A 204 -20.88 -13.45 10.42
CA GLY A 204 -19.84 -14.31 9.86
C GLY A 204 -19.68 -15.66 10.59
N ALA A 205 -20.25 -15.83 11.78
CA ALA A 205 -20.12 -17.06 12.57
C ALA A 205 -20.64 -18.32 11.85
N GLU A 206 -21.49 -18.17 10.82
CA GLU A 206 -21.92 -19.28 9.95
C GLU A 206 -20.76 -19.96 9.20
N PHE A 207 -19.61 -19.27 9.05
CA PHE A 207 -18.43 -19.75 8.34
C PHE A 207 -17.36 -20.35 9.25
N VAL A 208 -17.58 -20.44 10.56
CA VAL A 208 -16.58 -20.97 11.51
C VAL A 208 -16.05 -22.35 11.07
N LYS A 209 -16.94 -23.24 10.62
CA LYS A 209 -16.54 -24.57 10.15
C LYS A 209 -15.74 -24.50 8.85
N ASP A 210 -16.14 -23.63 7.93
CA ASP A 210 -15.46 -23.42 6.65
C ASP A 210 -14.04 -22.87 6.88
N LEU A 211 -13.90 -21.88 7.77
CA LEU A 211 -12.61 -21.27 8.11
C LEU A 211 -11.68 -22.23 8.86
N ALA A 212 -12.20 -23.02 9.81
CA ALA A 212 -11.43 -24.06 10.48
C ALA A 212 -10.93 -25.13 9.51
N TYR A 213 -11.77 -25.52 8.54
CA TYR A 213 -11.39 -26.44 7.48
C TYR A 213 -10.26 -25.85 6.62
N VAL A 214 -10.39 -24.59 6.20
CA VAL A 214 -9.38 -23.89 5.41
C VAL A 214 -8.04 -23.81 6.14
N TYR A 215 -8.04 -23.40 7.42
CA TYR A 215 -6.83 -23.35 8.24
C TYR A 215 -6.12 -24.71 8.31
N THR A 216 -6.88 -25.79 8.46
CA THR A 216 -6.33 -27.13 8.65
C THR A 216 -5.77 -27.73 7.35
N ASN A 217 -6.45 -27.51 6.22
CA ASN A 217 -6.22 -28.27 4.99
C ASN A 217 -5.45 -27.51 3.90
N VAL A 218 -5.32 -26.18 4.00
CA VAL A 218 -4.57 -25.38 3.02
C VAL A 218 -3.09 -25.33 3.39
N ARG A 219 -2.19 -25.34 2.41
CA ARG A 219 -0.73 -25.24 2.66
C ARG A 219 -0.25 -23.80 2.86
N SER A 220 -0.87 -22.84 2.17
CA SER A 220 -0.47 -21.44 2.17
C SER A 220 -0.51 -20.83 3.59
N PRO A 221 0.63 -20.34 4.12
CA PRO A 221 0.68 -19.67 5.42
C PRO A 221 -0.20 -18.42 5.47
N TRP A 222 -0.31 -17.70 4.36
CA TRP A 222 -1.14 -16.50 4.26
C TRP A 222 -2.64 -16.80 4.40
N VAL A 223 -3.11 -17.83 3.70
CA VAL A 223 -4.52 -18.26 3.79
C VAL A 223 -4.83 -18.76 5.19
N LYS A 224 -3.91 -19.51 5.80
CA LYS A 224 -4.03 -19.96 7.20
C LYS A 224 -4.05 -18.78 8.18
N ALA A 225 -3.15 -17.82 8.03
CA ALA A 225 -3.08 -16.63 8.89
C ALA A 225 -4.36 -15.79 8.79
N ALA A 226 -4.89 -15.62 7.58
CA ALA A 226 -6.18 -14.96 7.34
C ALA A 226 -7.33 -15.73 8.01
N ALA A 227 -7.39 -17.06 7.83
CA ALA A 227 -8.44 -17.90 8.41
C ALA A 227 -8.44 -17.86 9.94
N MET A 228 -7.25 -17.94 10.55
CA MET A 228 -7.07 -17.81 11.99
C MET A 228 -7.55 -16.45 12.50
N ALA A 229 -7.17 -15.37 11.83
CA ALA A 229 -7.59 -14.02 12.21
C ALA A 229 -9.10 -13.81 12.04
N ALA A 230 -9.69 -14.34 10.97
CA ALA A 230 -11.13 -14.29 10.75
C ALA A 230 -11.88 -15.09 11.82
N LEU A 231 -11.40 -16.29 12.17
CA LEU A 231 -11.94 -17.09 13.28
C LEU A 231 -11.90 -16.30 14.59
N HIS A 232 -10.78 -15.66 14.89
CA HIS A 232 -10.64 -14.83 16.09
C HIS A 232 -11.64 -13.66 16.09
N ALA A 233 -11.82 -12.99 14.95
CA ALA A 233 -12.74 -11.87 14.83
C ALA A 233 -14.23 -12.25 15.00
N ILE A 234 -14.63 -13.45 14.59
CA ILE A 234 -16.05 -13.89 14.61
C ILE A 234 -16.39 -14.77 15.84
N ASP A 235 -15.45 -15.58 16.31
CA ASP A 235 -15.61 -16.52 17.43
C ASP A 235 -14.24 -16.74 18.14
N PRO A 236 -13.83 -15.81 19.02
CA PRO A 236 -12.52 -15.87 19.69
C PRO A 236 -12.28 -17.17 20.44
N ILE A 237 -13.32 -17.78 21.02
CA ILE A 237 -13.21 -19.02 21.79
C ILE A 237 -12.80 -20.18 20.89
N LYS A 238 -13.43 -20.32 19.72
CA LYS A 238 -13.07 -21.37 18.77
C LYS A 238 -11.77 -21.11 18.03
N ALA A 239 -11.30 -19.86 18.01
CA ALA A 239 -10.01 -19.52 17.42
C ALA A 239 -8.82 -20.00 18.28
N VAL A 240 -8.99 -20.12 19.61
CA VAL A 240 -7.91 -20.41 20.57
C VAL A 240 -6.97 -21.54 20.10
N PRO A 241 -7.43 -22.74 19.71
CA PRO A 241 -6.52 -23.83 19.34
C PRO A 241 -5.62 -23.49 18.15
N PHE A 242 -6.15 -22.76 17.17
CA PHE A 242 -5.40 -22.36 15.97
C PHE A 242 -4.39 -21.26 16.26
N VAL A 243 -4.75 -20.31 17.13
CA VAL A 243 -3.84 -19.25 17.58
C VAL A 243 -2.72 -19.84 18.44
N ASP A 244 -3.04 -20.71 19.38
CA ASP A 244 -2.06 -21.35 20.26
C ASP A 244 -1.10 -22.25 19.50
N GLU A 245 -1.57 -23.01 18.50
CA GLU A 245 -0.67 -23.77 17.61
C GLU A 245 0.26 -22.83 16.84
N SER A 246 -0.30 -21.75 16.26
CA SER A 246 0.44 -20.81 15.41
C SER A 246 1.46 -19.97 16.19
N ALA A 247 1.22 -19.66 17.47
CA ALA A 247 2.12 -18.84 18.27
C ALA A 247 3.51 -19.49 18.48
N PHE A 248 3.64 -20.80 18.23
CA PHE A 248 4.87 -21.58 18.42
C PHE A 248 5.43 -22.17 17.12
N THR A 249 4.82 -21.88 15.97
CA THR A 249 5.27 -22.41 14.69
C THR A 249 6.58 -21.76 14.21
N PRO A 250 7.44 -22.50 13.48
CA PRO A 250 8.62 -21.91 12.83
C PRO A 250 8.27 -21.03 11.61
N ASN A 251 7.02 -21.04 11.10
CA ASN A 251 6.62 -20.17 10.00
C ASN A 251 6.42 -18.72 10.49
N GLN A 252 7.15 -17.75 9.91
CA GLN A 252 7.13 -16.35 10.36
C GLN A 252 5.77 -15.68 10.20
N THR A 253 5.09 -15.88 9.07
CA THR A 253 3.78 -15.29 8.79
C THR A 253 2.73 -15.73 9.82
N LEU A 254 2.64 -17.04 10.07
CA LEU A 254 1.67 -17.58 11.02
C LEU A 254 1.98 -17.17 12.46
N GLN A 255 3.27 -17.22 12.83
CA GLN A 255 3.66 -16.85 14.18
C GLN A 255 3.43 -15.35 14.43
N ALA A 256 3.85 -14.47 13.52
CA ALA A 256 3.63 -13.03 13.66
C ALA A 256 2.14 -12.73 13.84
N ARG A 257 1.26 -13.32 13.01
CA ARG A 257 -0.18 -13.10 13.11
C ARG A 257 -0.78 -13.62 14.41
N ALA A 258 -0.31 -14.75 14.92
CA ALA A 258 -0.77 -15.29 16.20
C ALA A 258 -0.30 -14.42 17.39
N ILE A 259 0.92 -13.89 17.30
CA ILE A 259 1.48 -12.98 18.32
C ILE A 259 0.73 -11.64 18.33
N GLU A 260 0.33 -11.11 17.18
CA GLU A 260 -0.56 -9.94 17.10
C GLU A 260 -1.88 -10.20 17.84
N ILE A 261 -2.50 -11.37 17.63
CA ILE A 261 -3.74 -11.78 18.31
C ILE A 261 -3.51 -11.91 19.83
N TYR A 262 -2.39 -12.50 20.28
CA TYR A 262 -2.04 -12.50 21.70
C TYR A 262 -1.91 -11.08 22.26
N GLY A 263 -1.37 -10.15 21.47
CA GLY A 263 -1.24 -8.74 21.82
C GLY A 263 -2.56 -8.01 22.08
N GLU A 264 -3.70 -8.50 21.58
CA GLU A 264 -5.00 -7.88 21.85
C GLU A 264 -5.44 -8.04 23.33
N SER A 265 -4.93 -9.07 24.02
CA SER A 265 -5.13 -9.25 25.46
C SER A 265 -3.98 -10.01 26.12
N LEU A 266 -3.10 -9.28 26.79
CA LEU A 266 -1.92 -9.82 27.48
C LEU A 266 -2.16 -10.06 28.98
N THR A 267 -3.41 -10.33 29.38
CA THR A 267 -3.75 -10.67 30.78
C THR A 267 -3.34 -12.11 31.15
N ASP A 268 -3.19 -12.98 30.14
CA ASP A 268 -2.69 -14.33 30.30
C ASP A 268 -1.15 -14.34 30.34
N LEU A 269 -0.59 -14.76 31.48
CA LEU A 269 0.86 -14.79 31.70
C LEU A 269 1.61 -15.71 30.73
N ALA A 270 0.99 -16.80 30.26
CA ALA A 270 1.63 -17.70 29.30
C ALA A 270 1.75 -17.05 27.92
N LYS A 271 0.71 -16.33 27.49
CA LYS A 271 0.72 -15.56 26.24
C LYS A 271 1.71 -14.42 26.30
N LEU A 272 1.72 -13.66 27.40
CA LEU A 272 2.70 -12.60 27.64
C LEU A 272 4.14 -13.13 27.62
N ALA A 273 4.42 -14.23 28.33
CA ALA A 273 5.74 -14.84 28.32
C ALA A 273 6.17 -15.27 26.91
N GLN A 274 5.23 -15.75 26.09
CA GLN A 274 5.47 -16.07 24.70
C GLN A 274 5.84 -14.84 23.87
N VAL A 275 5.05 -13.75 23.98
CA VAL A 275 5.32 -12.47 23.28
C VAL A 275 6.69 -11.92 23.67
N VAL A 276 7.01 -11.84 24.96
CA VAL A 276 8.31 -11.37 25.47
C VAL A 276 9.47 -12.25 24.98
N ARG A 277 9.25 -13.56 24.86
CA ARG A 277 10.30 -14.47 24.36
C ARG A 277 10.62 -14.18 22.89
N VAL A 278 9.60 -14.01 22.05
CA VAL A 278 9.82 -13.80 20.61
C VAL A 278 10.26 -12.37 20.28
N SER A 279 9.89 -11.37 21.10
CA SER A 279 10.34 -9.98 20.91
C SER A 279 11.86 -9.82 21.06
N LYS A 280 12.51 -10.70 21.84
CA LYS A 280 13.97 -10.73 22.04
C LYS A 280 14.73 -11.41 20.89
N ASN A 281 14.05 -12.13 19.99
CA ASN A 281 14.70 -12.89 18.92
C ASN A 281 14.76 -12.08 17.61
N HIS A 282 15.75 -11.20 17.50
CA HIS A 282 15.88 -10.29 16.36
C HIS A 282 16.28 -10.98 15.04
N ASP A 283 16.71 -12.26 15.06
CA ASP A 283 16.96 -13.05 13.84
C ASP A 283 15.69 -13.30 13.02
N ARG A 284 14.51 -13.16 13.65
CA ARG A 284 13.19 -13.27 13.02
C ARG A 284 12.48 -11.92 13.10
N SER A 285 13.02 -10.95 12.36
CA SER A 285 12.62 -9.53 12.40
C SER A 285 11.10 -9.30 12.33
N THR A 286 10.38 -10.04 11.49
CA THR A 286 8.92 -9.95 11.38
C THR A 286 8.18 -10.35 12.65
N VAL A 287 8.58 -11.48 13.25
CA VAL A 287 7.94 -12.00 14.47
C VAL A 287 8.31 -11.12 15.66
N ALA A 288 9.57 -10.67 15.73
CA ALA A 288 10.03 -9.75 16.76
C ALA A 288 9.29 -8.41 16.68
N ALA A 289 9.15 -7.83 15.49
CA ALA A 289 8.40 -6.59 15.26
C ALA A 289 6.93 -6.72 15.70
N ALA A 290 6.24 -7.78 15.28
CA ALA A 290 4.87 -8.07 15.71
C ALA A 290 4.76 -8.20 17.24
N ALA A 291 5.73 -8.87 17.86
CA ALA A 291 5.77 -9.02 19.31
C ALA A 291 6.00 -7.70 20.04
N LEU A 292 6.92 -6.86 19.55
CA LEU A 292 7.20 -5.55 20.12
C LEU A 292 5.94 -4.66 20.05
N LEU A 293 5.26 -4.63 18.90
CA LEU A 293 3.98 -3.93 18.75
C LEU A 293 2.90 -4.46 19.70
N ALA A 294 2.83 -5.78 19.90
CA ALA A 294 1.91 -6.42 20.84
C ALA A 294 2.18 -5.97 22.29
N LEU A 295 3.45 -5.83 22.70
CA LEU A 295 3.80 -5.31 24.02
C LEU A 295 3.28 -3.89 24.25
N GLY A 296 3.13 -3.08 23.20
CA GLY A 296 2.54 -1.74 23.27
C GLY A 296 1.07 -1.71 23.73
N ASN A 297 0.39 -2.86 23.80
CA ASN A 297 -0.98 -2.98 24.30
C ASN A 297 -1.06 -3.34 25.79
N LEU A 298 0.08 -3.44 26.48
CA LEU A 298 0.12 -3.60 27.93
C LEU A 298 -0.50 -2.40 28.66
N ASP A 299 -0.92 -2.61 29.90
CA ASP A 299 -1.30 -1.50 30.77
C ASP A 299 -0.05 -0.67 31.09
N LYS A 300 -0.05 0.61 30.70
CA LYS A 300 1.06 1.53 30.95
C LYS A 300 1.40 1.69 32.43
N ALA A 301 0.43 1.48 33.33
CA ALA A 301 0.67 1.53 34.76
C ALA A 301 1.41 0.30 35.30
N ASN A 302 1.49 -0.79 34.52
CA ASN A 302 2.04 -2.07 34.94
C ASN A 302 2.74 -2.79 33.79
N VAL A 303 3.82 -2.18 33.28
CA VAL A 303 4.68 -2.81 32.27
C VAL A 303 5.68 -3.74 32.98
N PRO A 304 5.66 -5.06 32.71
CA PRO A 304 6.62 -5.99 33.30
C PRO A 304 8.06 -5.68 32.89
N ASP A 305 9.01 -5.85 33.81
CA ASP A 305 10.43 -5.54 33.58
C ASP A 305 10.99 -6.21 32.33
N GLU A 306 10.69 -7.48 32.11
CA GLU A 306 11.18 -8.20 30.93
C GLU A 306 10.65 -7.65 29.59
N ALA A 307 9.42 -7.13 29.59
CA ALA A 307 8.83 -6.49 28.41
C ALA A 307 9.48 -5.12 28.17
N ALA A 308 9.67 -4.34 29.23
CA ALA A 308 10.37 -3.06 29.17
C ALA A 308 11.82 -3.23 28.68
N GLU A 309 12.55 -4.23 29.18
CA GLU A 309 13.90 -4.56 28.70
C GLU A 309 13.91 -4.95 27.22
N SER A 310 12.93 -5.76 26.77
CA SER A 310 12.85 -6.13 25.36
C SER A 310 12.63 -4.92 24.46
N LEU A 311 11.79 -3.96 24.85
CA LEU A 311 11.56 -2.73 24.11
C LEU A 311 12.84 -1.86 24.05
N LYS A 312 13.53 -1.72 25.19
CA LYS A 312 14.79 -0.95 25.27
C LYS A 312 15.90 -1.53 24.39
N LEU A 313 16.08 -2.85 24.40
CA LEU A 313 17.04 -3.53 23.53
C LEU A 313 16.70 -3.35 22.05
N ALA A 314 15.41 -3.41 21.70
CA ALA A 314 14.95 -3.24 20.33
C ALA A 314 15.16 -1.83 19.79
N LEU A 315 15.16 -0.79 20.63
CA LEU A 315 15.50 0.58 20.20
C LEU A 315 16.94 0.70 19.70
N GLN A 316 17.86 -0.15 20.15
CA GLN A 316 19.25 -0.17 19.70
C GLN A 316 19.49 -1.09 18.50
N SER A 317 18.42 -1.67 17.93
CA SER A 317 18.50 -2.56 16.78
C SER A 317 18.95 -1.81 15.53
N SER A 318 19.83 -2.43 14.73
CA SER A 318 20.13 -1.98 13.37
C SER A 318 19.02 -2.32 12.36
N ASN A 319 18.07 -3.18 12.74
CA ASN A 319 16.89 -3.47 11.92
C ASN A 319 15.80 -2.43 12.19
N SER A 320 15.48 -1.64 11.15
CA SER A 320 14.52 -0.53 11.22
C SER A 320 13.12 -0.97 11.66
N SER A 321 12.62 -2.12 11.19
CA SER A 321 11.28 -2.60 11.56
C SER A 321 11.17 -2.95 13.05
N ILE A 322 12.23 -3.52 13.62
CA ILE A 322 12.33 -3.82 15.06
C ILE A 322 12.36 -2.51 15.87
N LEU A 323 13.22 -1.58 15.47
CA LEU A 323 13.39 -0.29 16.13
C LEU A 323 12.09 0.53 16.09
N GLU A 324 11.44 0.60 14.92
CA GLU A 324 10.17 1.32 14.73
C GLU A 324 9.05 0.71 15.60
N SER A 325 8.92 -0.62 15.61
CA SER A 325 7.92 -1.33 16.41
C SER A 325 8.09 -1.07 17.91
N ALA A 326 9.34 -1.01 18.37
CA ALA A 326 9.67 -0.67 19.75
C ALA A 326 9.34 0.81 20.05
N ALA A 327 9.73 1.74 19.18
CA ALA A 327 9.45 3.16 19.33
C ALA A 327 7.95 3.46 19.42
N VAL A 328 7.13 2.87 18.53
CA VAL A 328 5.66 2.98 18.57
C VAL A 328 5.09 2.48 19.91
N SER A 329 5.61 1.37 20.42
CA SER A 329 5.14 0.78 21.67
C SER A 329 5.56 1.59 22.90
N VAL A 330 6.76 2.20 22.87
CA VAL A 330 7.23 3.12 23.90
C VAL A 330 6.33 4.36 23.99
N VAL A 331 5.88 4.91 22.85
CA VAL A 331 4.90 6.01 22.84
C VAL A 331 3.61 5.60 23.54
N LYS A 332 3.02 4.46 23.17
CA LYS A 332 1.76 3.97 23.73
C LYS A 332 1.84 3.74 25.24
N LEU A 333 2.97 3.20 25.70
CA LEU A 333 3.20 2.86 27.11
C LEU A 333 3.73 4.03 27.94
N GLU A 334 4.07 5.18 27.32
CA GLU A 334 4.74 6.29 28.01
C GLU A 334 5.97 5.81 28.80
N LEU A 335 6.77 4.90 28.22
CA LEU A 335 7.84 4.19 28.93
C LEU A 335 9.06 5.09 29.15
N GLU A 336 9.03 5.93 30.18
CA GLU A 336 10.09 6.91 30.52
C GLU A 336 11.48 6.27 30.67
N SER A 337 11.55 5.04 31.19
CA SER A 337 12.82 4.31 31.37
C SER A 337 13.57 4.01 30.05
N ALA A 338 12.91 4.16 28.89
CA ALA A 338 13.51 3.99 27.57
C ALA A 338 14.23 5.25 27.05
N LEU A 339 14.06 6.41 27.71
CA LEU A 339 14.62 7.69 27.27
C LEU A 339 16.14 7.65 26.99
N PRO A 340 17.00 7.00 27.82
CA PRO A 340 18.43 6.92 27.52
C PRO A 340 18.72 6.20 26.19
N MET A 341 17.94 5.16 25.87
CA MET A 341 18.11 4.40 24.63
C MET A 341 17.63 5.19 23.42
N LEU A 342 16.58 6.01 23.58
CA LEU A 342 16.13 6.92 22.53
C LEU A 342 17.17 8.01 22.26
N ILE A 343 17.78 8.59 23.30
CA ILE A 343 18.86 9.59 23.14
C ILE A 343 20.06 8.96 22.43
N ASP A 344 20.45 7.74 22.81
CA ASP A 344 21.51 6.98 22.16
C ASP A 344 21.17 6.73 20.68
N SER A 345 19.93 6.32 20.40
CA SER A 345 19.43 6.11 19.04
C SER A 345 19.38 7.39 18.21
N LEU A 346 19.08 8.55 18.82
CA LEU A 346 19.18 9.85 18.15
C LEU A 346 20.63 10.25 17.87
N LYS A 347 21.60 9.82 18.67
CA LYS A 347 23.01 10.19 18.45
C LYS A 347 23.71 9.26 17.47
N ASN A 348 23.40 7.97 17.54
CA ASN A 348 24.13 6.90 16.86
C ASN A 348 23.31 6.19 15.77
N GLY A 349 21.98 6.37 15.76
CA GLY A 349 21.08 5.71 14.82
C GLY A 349 21.10 6.34 13.44
N LYS A 350 21.17 5.48 12.41
CA LYS A 350 21.23 5.92 11.02
C LYS A 350 19.86 6.12 10.35
N GLU A 351 18.79 5.38 10.70
CA GLU A 351 17.76 5.07 9.68
C GLU A 351 16.26 5.15 10.07
N SER A 352 15.87 5.50 11.30
CA SER A 352 14.43 5.55 11.66
C SER A 352 14.08 6.74 12.54
N ARG A 353 14.47 7.92 12.04
CA ARG A 353 14.51 9.16 12.83
C ARG A 353 13.11 9.65 13.23
N ILE A 354 12.08 9.46 12.41
CA ILE A 354 10.73 9.99 12.74
C ILE A 354 10.15 9.29 13.96
N SER A 355 10.01 7.96 13.92
CA SER A 355 9.41 7.20 15.03
C SER A 355 10.22 7.33 16.32
N VAL A 356 11.55 7.44 16.24
CA VAL A 356 12.43 7.70 17.40
C VAL A 356 12.25 9.12 17.92
N ILE A 357 12.16 10.14 17.05
CA ILE A 357 11.89 11.53 17.44
C ILE A 357 10.50 11.66 18.08
N GLU A 358 9.49 10.97 17.52
CA GLU A 358 8.13 10.93 18.07
C GLU A 358 8.10 10.23 19.43
N ALA A 359 8.76 9.08 19.57
CA ALA A 359 8.92 8.39 20.84
C ALA A 359 9.66 9.26 21.86
N PHE A 360 10.73 9.92 21.45
CA PHE A 360 11.48 10.85 22.29
C PHE A 360 10.58 12.00 22.74
N GLY A 361 9.89 12.67 21.82
CA GLY A 361 8.99 13.78 22.14
C GLY A 361 7.72 13.37 22.92
N ALA A 362 7.40 12.08 22.98
CA ALA A 362 6.33 11.55 23.81
C ALA A 362 6.72 11.45 25.28
N ILE A 363 7.97 11.08 25.59
CA ILE A 363 8.41 10.78 26.97
C ILE A 363 9.48 11.73 27.54
N ALA A 364 10.17 12.49 26.69
CA ALA A 364 11.19 13.45 27.12
C ALA A 364 10.56 14.69 27.78
N THR A 365 11.40 15.51 28.43
CA THR A 365 11.01 16.79 29.01
C THR A 365 11.70 17.95 28.32
N SER A 366 11.44 19.18 28.79
CA SER A 366 12.15 20.37 28.31
C SER A 366 13.67 20.30 28.52
N ASN A 367 14.16 19.48 29.47
CA ASN A 367 15.58 19.35 29.77
C ASN A 367 16.36 18.68 28.64
N GLU A 368 15.73 17.71 27.95
CA GLU A 368 16.37 16.95 26.88
C GLU A 368 16.07 17.53 25.49
N ALA A 369 15.19 18.55 25.37
CA ALA A 369 14.74 19.07 24.08
C ALA A 369 15.87 19.54 23.15
N SER A 370 17.03 19.93 23.70
CA SER A 370 18.20 20.31 22.91
C SER A 370 18.74 19.19 22.01
N GLU A 371 18.46 17.92 22.33
CA GLU A 371 18.81 16.75 21.52
C GLU A 371 18.12 16.76 20.15
N LEU A 372 17.03 17.53 19.97
CA LEU A 372 16.33 17.68 18.69
C LEU A 372 16.91 18.77 17.78
N LEU A 373 17.72 19.69 18.31
CA LEU A 373 18.27 20.81 17.53
C LEU A 373 19.13 20.39 16.32
N PRO A 374 19.97 19.34 16.39
CA PRO A 374 20.73 18.87 15.23
C PRO A 374 19.86 18.49 14.03
N TYR A 375 18.61 18.10 14.28
CA TYR A 375 17.66 17.64 13.25
C TYR A 375 16.97 18.77 12.50
N PHE A 376 17.11 20.02 12.92
CA PHE A 376 16.49 21.16 12.24
C PHE A 376 17.12 21.42 10.86
N ASN A 377 18.35 20.96 10.67
CA ASN A 377 19.08 21.03 9.41
C ASN A 377 19.12 19.68 8.68
N HIS A 378 18.23 18.74 9.01
CA HIS A 378 18.15 17.46 8.32
C HIS A 378 17.69 17.64 6.86
N HIS A 379 18.13 16.75 5.97
CA HIS A 379 17.75 16.79 4.56
C HIS A 379 16.29 16.34 4.32
N SER A 380 15.73 15.50 5.21
CA SER A 380 14.34 15.06 5.13
C SER A 380 13.42 16.07 5.82
N LYS A 381 12.51 16.66 5.04
CA LYS A 381 11.53 17.65 5.55
C LYS A 381 10.67 17.10 6.68
N GLN A 382 10.33 15.81 6.62
CA GLN A 382 9.50 15.15 7.63
C GLN A 382 10.25 14.99 8.95
N VAL A 383 11.54 14.66 8.90
CA VAL A 383 12.41 14.60 10.08
C VAL A 383 12.54 15.98 10.72
N VAL A 384 12.77 17.03 9.90
CA VAL A 384 12.80 18.41 10.39
C VAL A 384 11.47 18.80 11.04
N GLN A 385 10.35 18.50 10.37
CA GLN A 385 9.01 18.81 10.88
C GLN A 385 8.74 18.09 12.21
N ALA A 386 9.00 16.78 12.28
CA ALA A 386 8.85 16.01 13.52
C ALA A 386 9.72 16.57 14.65
N ALA A 387 10.98 16.92 14.36
CA ALA A 387 11.89 17.50 15.35
C ALA A 387 11.40 18.86 15.86
N VAL A 388 10.94 19.74 14.96
CA VAL A 388 10.45 21.09 15.32
C VAL A 388 9.15 21.01 16.09
N GLU A 389 8.20 20.16 15.67
CA GLU A 389 6.92 19.96 16.34
C GLU A 389 7.13 19.41 17.76
N ASN A 390 7.99 18.40 17.92
CA ASN A 390 8.30 17.84 19.23
C ASN A 390 9.13 18.80 20.09
N TYR A 391 10.07 19.56 19.53
CA TYR A 391 10.79 20.60 20.26
C TYR A 391 9.84 21.67 20.81
N LYS A 392 8.90 22.13 19.97
CA LYS A 392 7.87 23.10 20.37
C LYS A 392 6.96 22.50 21.44
N LYS A 393 6.55 21.24 21.32
CA LYS A 393 5.76 20.52 22.32
C LYS A 393 6.48 20.48 23.69
N LEU A 394 7.79 20.21 23.70
CA LEU A 394 8.59 20.08 24.92
C LEU A 394 8.94 21.42 25.57
N THR A 395 9.16 22.48 24.77
CA THR A 395 9.70 23.76 25.27
C THR A 395 8.70 24.91 25.25
N GLY A 396 7.60 24.80 24.49
CA GLY A 396 6.68 25.89 24.19
C GLY A 396 7.22 26.91 23.17
N VAL A 397 8.46 26.76 22.69
CA VAL A 397 9.11 27.70 21.77
C VAL A 397 8.97 27.20 20.33
N ASP A 398 8.37 28.04 19.48
CA ASP A 398 8.30 27.76 18.05
C ASP A 398 9.56 28.25 17.32
N LYS A 399 10.27 27.32 16.69
CA LYS A 399 11.47 27.58 15.89
C LYS A 399 11.26 27.28 14.42
N SER A 400 10.01 27.15 13.96
CA SER A 400 9.71 26.84 12.56
C SER A 400 10.28 27.85 11.56
N SER A 401 10.49 29.11 11.99
CA SER A 401 11.11 30.17 11.19
C SER A 401 12.63 30.06 11.06
N GLU A 402 13.29 29.24 11.88
CA GLU A 402 14.74 28.98 11.84
C GLU A 402 15.09 27.85 10.85
N ILE A 403 14.09 27.18 10.26
CA ILE A 403 14.30 26.10 9.29
C ILE A 403 14.84 26.66 7.97
N PRO A 404 16.00 26.18 7.48
CA PRO A 404 16.50 26.59 6.16
C PRO A 404 15.50 26.23 5.06
N LEU A 405 15.20 27.19 4.17
CA LEU A 405 14.21 27.00 3.09
C LEU A 405 14.60 25.91 2.06
N ASN A 406 15.85 25.44 2.05
CA ASN A 406 16.35 24.39 1.18
C ASN A 406 17.53 23.64 1.86
N SER A 407 17.29 22.46 2.41
CA SER A 407 18.34 21.55 2.92
C SER A 407 18.49 20.27 2.10
N HIS A 408 17.81 20.14 0.95
CA HIS A 408 17.97 18.96 0.11
C HIS A 408 19.30 19.02 -0.64
N PRO A 409 20.13 17.96 -0.58
CA PRO A 409 21.13 17.74 -1.62
C PRO A 409 20.38 17.68 -2.94
N VAL A 410 20.70 18.60 -3.86
CA VAL A 410 20.24 18.48 -5.24
C VAL A 410 21.04 17.31 -5.81
N LEU A 411 20.41 16.15 -5.92
CA LEU A 411 20.95 15.04 -6.71
C LEU A 411 21.35 15.60 -8.08
N ALA A 412 22.57 15.30 -8.52
CA ALA A 412 23.04 15.75 -9.83
C ALA A 412 22.03 15.33 -10.90
N THR A 413 21.46 16.29 -11.62
CA THR A 413 20.47 16.02 -12.66
C THR A 413 21.09 15.11 -13.72
N PRO A 414 20.55 13.90 -13.96
CA PRO A 414 21.08 13.04 -15.02
C PRO A 414 20.96 13.72 -16.38
N THR A 415 21.92 13.45 -17.25
CA THR A 415 21.88 13.84 -18.66
C THR A 415 20.78 13.08 -19.39
N GLN A 416 20.35 13.60 -20.54
CA GLN A 416 19.33 12.94 -21.35
C GLN A 416 19.78 11.55 -21.84
N ASP A 417 21.06 11.38 -22.14
CA ASP A 417 21.64 10.09 -22.56
C ASP A 417 21.63 9.07 -21.42
N GLU A 418 21.92 9.50 -20.18
CA GLU A 418 21.82 8.67 -18.99
C GLU A 418 20.38 8.21 -18.75
N LEU A 419 19.39 9.11 -18.86
CA LEU A 419 17.97 8.75 -18.73
C LEU A 419 17.53 7.80 -19.84
N ALA A 420 17.95 8.04 -21.08
CA ALA A 420 17.62 7.18 -22.21
C ALA A 420 18.20 5.76 -22.03
N SER A 421 19.39 5.64 -21.42
CA SER A 421 20.01 4.34 -21.12
C SER A 421 19.23 3.51 -20.11
N ALA A 422 18.37 4.14 -19.31
CA ALA A 422 17.58 3.46 -18.29
C ALA A 422 16.28 2.84 -18.84
N ALA A 423 15.83 3.23 -20.02
CA ALA A 423 14.61 2.69 -20.61
C ALA A 423 14.79 1.23 -21.05
N ASN A 424 13.75 0.39 -20.89
CA ASN A 424 13.77 -1.02 -21.30
C ASN A 424 14.91 -1.87 -20.73
N THR A 425 15.54 -1.45 -19.64
CA THR A 425 16.65 -2.14 -19.00
C THR A 425 16.14 -3.28 -18.13
N THR A 426 16.79 -4.43 -18.20
CA THR A 426 16.43 -5.60 -17.40
C THR A 426 17.30 -5.67 -16.15
N ILE A 427 16.67 -5.88 -15.00
CA ILE A 427 17.35 -6.14 -13.73
C ILE A 427 16.91 -7.52 -13.25
N ARG A 428 17.89 -8.38 -13.00
CA ARG A 428 17.73 -9.72 -12.46
C ARG A 428 17.91 -9.71 -10.96
N PHE A 429 16.90 -10.16 -10.23
CA PHE A 429 16.95 -10.39 -8.80
C PHE A 429 17.16 -11.87 -8.51
N GLU A 430 18.21 -12.20 -7.75
CA GLU A 430 18.37 -13.50 -7.12
C GLU A 430 17.86 -13.41 -5.69
N THR A 431 16.93 -14.27 -5.31
CA THR A 431 16.43 -14.38 -3.93
C THR A 431 16.62 -15.79 -3.40
N GLU A 432 16.40 -15.98 -2.10
CA GLU A 432 16.39 -17.31 -1.47
C GLU A 432 15.32 -18.25 -2.06
N ARG A 433 14.29 -17.71 -2.72
CA ARG A 433 13.18 -18.47 -3.33
C ARG A 433 13.35 -18.72 -4.82
N GLY A 434 14.32 -18.09 -5.46
CA GLY A 434 14.57 -18.23 -6.89
C GLY A 434 14.93 -16.92 -7.56
N THR A 435 14.81 -16.88 -8.88
CA THR A 435 15.14 -15.69 -9.68
C THR A 435 13.87 -15.11 -10.28
N PHE A 436 13.76 -13.77 -10.24
CA PHE A 436 12.79 -13.04 -11.05
C PHE A 436 13.49 -11.88 -11.77
N ARG A 437 12.88 -11.40 -12.86
CA ARG A 437 13.38 -10.26 -13.63
C ARG A 437 12.34 -9.17 -13.66
N ILE A 438 12.83 -7.94 -13.56
CA ILE A 438 12.04 -6.76 -13.85
C ILE A 438 12.63 -6.06 -15.08
N LYS A 439 11.76 -5.40 -15.83
CA LYS A 439 12.15 -4.55 -16.95
C LYS A 439 11.61 -3.15 -16.72
N THR A 440 12.47 -2.15 -16.80
CA THR A 440 12.06 -0.75 -16.72
C THR A 440 11.21 -0.37 -17.92
N ASN A 441 10.33 0.61 -17.71
CA ASN A 441 9.44 1.11 -18.75
C ASN A 441 10.22 1.71 -19.93
N ASP A 442 9.54 1.90 -21.05
CA ASP A 442 10.12 2.50 -22.26
C ASP A 442 10.25 4.03 -22.21
N ASN A 443 9.90 4.65 -21.07
CA ASN A 443 10.02 6.09 -20.85
C ASN A 443 11.51 6.51 -20.75
N PRO A 444 12.07 7.23 -21.74
CA PRO A 444 13.49 7.60 -21.75
C PRO A 444 13.80 8.79 -20.84
N TYR A 445 12.83 9.24 -20.03
CA TYR A 445 12.97 10.40 -19.14
C TYR A 445 12.76 10.05 -17.67
N SER A 446 12.68 8.76 -17.30
CA SER A 446 12.47 8.36 -15.91
C SER A 446 13.77 8.46 -15.09
N VAL A 447 13.83 9.46 -14.21
CA VAL A 447 14.87 9.61 -13.20
C VAL A 447 14.80 8.44 -12.20
N THR A 448 13.59 7.96 -11.90
CA THR A 448 13.38 6.82 -10.99
C THR A 448 14.05 5.56 -11.53
N ALA A 449 13.76 5.19 -12.78
CA ALA A 449 14.36 4.01 -13.40
C ALA A 449 15.88 4.11 -13.44
N TYR A 450 16.41 5.27 -13.83
CA TYR A 450 17.85 5.52 -13.85
C TYR A 450 18.49 5.32 -12.47
N ARG A 451 17.91 5.91 -11.42
CA ARG A 451 18.44 5.83 -10.06
C ARG A 451 18.37 4.42 -9.48
N PHE A 452 17.28 3.72 -9.76
CA PHE A 452 17.13 2.31 -9.37
C PHE A 452 18.24 1.43 -9.97
N ILE A 453 18.55 1.64 -11.26
CA ILE A 453 19.63 0.95 -11.96
C ILE A 453 21.00 1.27 -11.33
N GLU A 454 21.25 2.53 -10.97
CA GLU A 454 22.51 2.92 -10.32
C GLU A 454 22.65 2.28 -8.92
N TRP A 455 21.57 2.22 -8.14
CA TRP A 455 21.58 1.49 -6.87
C TRP A 455 21.84 -0.01 -7.06
N ALA A 456 21.25 -0.63 -8.08
CA ALA A 456 21.52 -2.02 -8.41
C ALA A 456 22.99 -2.25 -8.82
N LYS A 457 23.56 -1.42 -9.71
CA LYS A 457 24.99 -1.48 -10.09
C LYS A 457 25.94 -1.28 -8.92
N ALA A 458 25.55 -0.46 -7.94
CA ALA A 458 26.31 -0.23 -6.72
C ALA A 458 26.19 -1.37 -5.69
N GLY A 459 25.40 -2.41 -5.97
CA GLY A 459 25.15 -3.52 -5.05
C GLY A 459 24.29 -3.16 -3.85
N PHE A 460 23.52 -2.06 -3.91
CA PHE A 460 22.73 -1.57 -2.77
C PHE A 460 21.70 -2.58 -2.27
N TYR A 461 21.12 -3.34 -3.19
CA TYR A 461 20.08 -4.32 -2.90
C TYR A 461 20.64 -5.65 -2.38
N ASP A 462 21.94 -5.89 -2.50
CA ASP A 462 22.55 -7.17 -2.15
C ASP A 462 22.51 -7.38 -0.63
N GLY A 463 21.95 -8.52 -0.22
CA GLY A 463 21.73 -8.88 1.18
C GLY A 463 20.54 -8.16 1.84
N LYS A 464 19.82 -7.27 1.14
CA LYS A 464 18.61 -6.61 1.67
C LYS A 464 17.43 -7.58 1.66
N GLU A 465 16.42 -7.30 2.47
CA GLU A 465 15.27 -8.18 2.69
C GLU A 465 13.99 -7.63 2.06
N PHE A 466 13.07 -8.53 1.70
CA PHE A 466 11.64 -8.20 1.56
C PHE A 466 11.02 -8.04 2.96
N HIS A 467 11.16 -6.85 3.52
CA HIS A 467 10.78 -6.55 4.91
C HIS A 467 9.25 -6.43 5.10
N ARG A 468 8.47 -6.30 4.02
CA ARG A 468 7.01 -6.23 4.10
C ARG A 468 6.36 -6.94 2.92
N ILE A 469 5.54 -7.95 3.20
CA ILE A 469 4.73 -8.63 2.19
C ILE A 469 3.29 -8.62 2.68
N VAL A 470 2.39 -8.06 1.86
CA VAL A 470 0.97 -7.97 2.15
C VAL A 470 0.21 -8.72 1.06
N PRO A 471 -0.49 -9.82 1.39
CA PRO A 471 -1.32 -10.54 0.42
C PRO A 471 -2.30 -9.60 -0.27
N ASN A 472 -2.54 -9.83 -1.57
CA ASN A 472 -3.40 -8.98 -2.40
C ASN A 472 -2.99 -7.52 -2.49
N PHE A 473 -1.76 -7.20 -2.10
CA PHE A 473 -1.23 -5.86 -2.20
C PHE A 473 0.17 -5.94 -2.80
N VAL A 474 1.22 -5.87 -1.99
CA VAL A 474 2.59 -5.72 -2.51
C VAL A 474 3.60 -6.60 -1.76
N ALA A 475 4.65 -7.01 -2.47
CA ALA A 475 5.92 -7.42 -1.89
C ALA A 475 6.85 -6.22 -1.91
N GLN A 476 7.22 -5.71 -0.74
CA GLN A 476 8.04 -4.53 -0.56
C GLN A 476 9.42 -4.93 -0.02
N GLY A 477 10.45 -4.40 -0.68
CA GLY A 477 11.83 -4.73 -0.42
C GLY A 477 12.76 -3.57 -0.72
N GLY A 478 14.06 -3.80 -0.48
CA GLY A 478 15.05 -2.74 -0.42
C GLY A 478 15.28 -2.26 1.01
N GLY A 479 16.28 -1.40 1.17
CA GLY A 479 16.69 -0.85 2.47
C GLY A 479 16.03 0.49 2.79
N PHE A 480 16.16 0.90 4.04
CA PHE A 480 15.75 2.22 4.53
C PHE A 480 16.88 3.26 4.45
N ASP A 481 18.07 2.86 4.00
CA ASP A 481 19.35 3.59 4.08
C ASP A 481 19.49 4.80 3.11
N THR A 482 18.45 5.22 2.38
CA THR A 482 18.62 6.21 1.27
C THR A 482 18.00 7.57 1.56
N ASP A 483 18.05 8.00 2.81
CA ASP A 483 17.58 9.31 3.22
C ASP A 483 18.39 10.43 2.50
N GLU A 484 19.66 10.17 2.15
CA GLU A 484 20.53 11.14 1.47
C GLU A 484 20.22 11.37 -0.03
N ASN A 485 19.37 10.54 -0.66
CA ASN A 485 19.14 10.55 -2.12
C ASN A 485 17.65 10.39 -2.49
N LEU A 486 16.77 11.12 -1.82
CA LEU A 486 15.33 11.07 -2.07
C LEU A 486 14.98 11.54 -3.50
N LEU A 487 14.08 10.79 -4.12
CA LEU A 487 13.48 11.02 -5.42
C LEU A 487 12.18 11.80 -5.26
N ARG A 488 11.95 12.70 -6.22
CA ARG A 488 10.63 13.28 -6.43
C ARG A 488 9.73 12.22 -7.04
N ASP A 489 8.44 12.29 -6.71
CA ASP A 489 7.48 11.32 -7.21
C ASP A 489 7.28 11.56 -8.72
N GLU A 490 7.65 10.58 -9.52
CA GLU A 490 7.28 10.51 -10.93
C GLU A 490 5.93 9.79 -11.00
N VAL A 491 4.83 10.53 -10.89
CA VAL A 491 3.51 9.93 -11.03
C VAL A 491 3.41 9.30 -12.42
N SER A 492 3.31 7.98 -12.46
CA SER A 492 3.35 7.22 -13.70
C SER A 492 1.98 7.18 -14.37
N ILE A 493 1.97 7.21 -15.71
CA ILE A 493 0.80 6.88 -16.52
C ILE A 493 0.46 5.38 -16.38
N GLN A 494 1.47 4.54 -16.09
CA GLN A 494 1.31 3.11 -15.95
C GLN A 494 0.49 2.77 -14.70
N ARG A 495 -0.51 1.92 -14.90
CA ARG A 495 -1.34 1.36 -13.84
C ARG A 495 -0.50 0.51 -12.90
N HIS A 496 -0.80 0.57 -11.61
CA HIS A 496 -0.36 -0.41 -10.63
C HIS A 496 -1.12 -1.73 -10.77
N SER A 497 -0.90 -2.40 -11.90
CA SER A 497 -1.37 -3.75 -12.18
C SER A 497 -0.46 -4.78 -11.51
N ARG A 498 -0.91 -6.04 -11.43
CA ARG A 498 -0.06 -7.13 -10.95
C ARG A 498 1.23 -7.22 -11.76
N GLY A 499 2.36 -7.40 -11.07
CA GLY A 499 3.71 -7.46 -11.64
C GLY A 499 4.38 -6.10 -11.80
N THR A 500 3.65 -4.98 -11.72
CA THR A 500 4.28 -3.66 -11.81
C THR A 500 5.08 -3.34 -10.55
N VAL A 501 6.16 -2.58 -10.73
CA VAL A 501 7.13 -2.22 -9.71
C VAL A 501 7.10 -0.72 -9.48
N GLY A 502 6.95 -0.34 -8.22
CA GLY A 502 6.91 1.06 -7.81
C GLY A 502 7.86 1.38 -6.66
N ILE A 503 7.95 2.67 -6.35
CA ILE A 503 8.78 3.18 -5.24
C ILE A 503 7.91 3.40 -4.02
N ALA A 504 8.32 2.82 -2.88
CA ALA A 504 7.68 3.07 -1.61
C ALA A 504 8.08 4.46 -1.08
N THR A 505 7.11 5.21 -0.58
CA THR A 505 7.31 6.59 -0.09
C THR A 505 6.72 6.73 1.32
N ALA A 506 7.34 7.60 2.14
CA ALA A 506 6.81 8.00 3.45
C ALA A 506 5.88 9.23 3.34
N GLY A 507 5.56 9.64 2.11
CA GLY A 507 4.88 10.90 1.79
C GLY A 507 5.36 11.43 0.44
N LYS A 508 4.75 12.53 -0.01
CA LYS A 508 5.07 13.10 -1.32
C LYS A 508 6.54 13.49 -1.44
N ASP A 509 7.17 13.13 -2.54
CA ASP A 509 8.57 13.44 -2.89
C ASP A 509 9.59 12.90 -1.87
N THR A 510 9.33 11.68 -1.37
CA THR A 510 10.20 10.97 -0.40
C THR A 510 10.60 9.57 -0.87
N GLY A 511 10.51 9.31 -2.17
CA GLY A 511 10.88 8.01 -2.73
C GLY A 511 12.36 7.73 -2.55
N GLY A 512 12.71 6.56 -2.03
CA GLY A 512 14.11 6.13 -1.88
C GLY A 512 14.43 4.91 -2.75
N ALA A 513 15.42 4.13 -2.34
CA ALA A 513 15.69 2.83 -2.92
C ALA A 513 14.67 1.75 -2.50
N ASN A 514 13.81 2.04 -1.53
CA ASN A 514 12.73 1.15 -1.12
C ASN A 514 11.69 1.02 -2.27
N PHE A 515 11.42 -0.20 -2.69
CA PHE A 515 10.55 -0.50 -3.82
C PHE A 515 9.52 -1.55 -3.45
N PHE A 516 8.49 -1.67 -4.27
CA PHE A 516 7.47 -2.69 -4.13
C PHE A 516 7.09 -3.31 -5.47
N VAL A 517 6.72 -4.58 -5.46
CA VAL A 517 6.12 -5.30 -6.58
C VAL A 517 4.66 -5.56 -6.26
N ASN A 518 3.76 -5.16 -7.16
CA ASN A 518 2.33 -5.40 -7.02
C ASN A 518 2.02 -6.91 -7.22
N ILE A 519 1.59 -7.60 -6.16
CA ILE A 519 1.20 -9.03 -6.23
C ILE A 519 -0.23 -9.17 -6.74
N ALA A 520 -1.05 -8.12 -6.60
CA ALA A 520 -2.38 -7.99 -7.17
C ALA A 520 -2.57 -6.60 -7.81
N PRO A 521 -3.63 -6.36 -8.59
CA PRO A 521 -3.95 -5.03 -9.08
C PRO A 521 -4.25 -4.06 -7.93
N ASN A 522 -3.40 -3.05 -7.74
CA ASN A 522 -3.47 -2.05 -6.66
C ASN A 522 -3.77 -0.68 -7.21
N LEU A 523 -4.87 -0.60 -7.95
CA LEU A 523 -5.23 0.61 -8.68
C LEU A 523 -5.31 1.82 -7.74
N HIS A 524 -5.68 1.66 -6.46
CA HIS A 524 -5.73 2.76 -5.49
C HIS A 524 -4.41 3.53 -5.34
N LEU A 525 -3.28 2.93 -5.71
CA LEU A 525 -1.97 3.57 -5.77
C LEU A 525 -1.80 4.47 -7.02
N ASP A 526 -2.59 4.25 -8.08
CA ASP A 526 -2.50 4.99 -9.34
C ASP A 526 -2.63 6.49 -9.04
N GLY A 527 -1.76 7.29 -9.63
CA GLY A 527 -1.74 8.73 -9.37
C GLY A 527 -1.03 9.13 -8.07
N HIS A 528 -0.78 8.21 -7.13
CA HIS A 528 -0.15 8.50 -5.84
C HIS A 528 1.29 8.01 -5.73
N TYR A 529 1.65 6.97 -6.49
CA TYR A 529 2.97 6.35 -6.42
C TYR A 529 3.60 6.27 -7.82
N THR A 530 4.93 6.20 -7.85
CA THR A 530 5.69 5.97 -9.08
C THR A 530 5.63 4.50 -9.47
N SER A 531 5.30 4.22 -10.73
CA SER A 531 5.48 2.91 -11.39
C SER A 531 6.52 3.03 -12.49
N PHE A 532 7.65 2.35 -12.37
CA PHE A 532 8.79 2.53 -13.27
C PHE A 532 9.25 1.25 -13.99
N ALA A 533 8.76 0.09 -13.57
CA ALA A 533 9.13 -1.20 -14.15
C ALA A 533 8.01 -2.23 -14.00
N GLU A 534 8.19 -3.40 -14.62
CA GLU A 534 7.30 -4.56 -14.46
C GLU A 534 8.10 -5.87 -14.40
N VAL A 535 7.57 -6.87 -13.70
CA VAL A 535 8.11 -8.24 -13.69
C VAL A 535 7.85 -8.90 -15.04
N THR A 536 8.91 -9.28 -15.73
CA THR A 536 8.85 -9.95 -17.04
C THR A 536 9.04 -11.46 -16.96
N ASP A 537 9.68 -11.95 -15.90
CA ASP A 537 9.94 -13.36 -15.65
C ASP A 537 9.97 -13.64 -14.15
N GLY A 538 9.52 -14.84 -13.73
CA GLY A 538 9.54 -15.25 -12.33
C GLY A 538 8.46 -14.62 -11.43
N MET A 539 7.30 -14.22 -11.97
CA MET A 539 6.20 -13.71 -11.14
C MET A 539 5.72 -14.75 -10.09
N ASN A 540 5.80 -16.05 -10.41
CA ASN A 540 5.57 -17.11 -9.45
C ASN A 540 6.57 -17.10 -8.29
N ILE A 541 7.82 -16.66 -8.51
CA ILE A 541 8.79 -16.49 -7.42
C ILE A 541 8.34 -15.35 -6.51
N VAL A 542 7.91 -14.21 -7.10
CA VAL A 542 7.38 -13.07 -6.34
C VAL A 542 6.17 -13.47 -5.49
N ASP A 543 5.26 -14.30 -6.01
CA ASP A 543 4.10 -14.80 -5.26
C ASP A 543 4.48 -15.68 -4.05
N HIS A 544 5.66 -16.31 -4.08
CA HIS A 544 6.15 -17.20 -3.03
C HIS A 544 7.13 -16.52 -2.08
N LEU A 545 7.42 -15.23 -2.27
CA LEU A 545 8.22 -14.48 -1.33
C LEU A 545 7.52 -14.44 0.03
N GLU A 546 8.32 -14.64 1.08
CA GLU A 546 7.92 -14.51 2.47
C GLU A 546 8.67 -13.32 3.10
N VAL A 547 8.08 -12.77 4.17
CA VAL A 547 8.71 -11.65 4.87
C VAL A 547 10.06 -12.10 5.43
N GLY A 548 11.10 -11.32 5.17
CA GLY A 548 12.48 -11.62 5.56
C GLY A 548 13.28 -12.40 4.51
N ASP A 549 12.67 -12.85 3.41
CA ASP A 549 13.43 -13.45 2.31
C ASP A 549 14.46 -12.44 1.77
N LYS A 550 15.69 -12.90 1.58
CA LYS A 550 16.80 -12.05 1.15
C LYS A 550 16.90 -11.93 -0.36
N ILE A 551 17.23 -10.73 -0.81
CA ILE A 551 17.80 -10.43 -2.12
C ILE A 551 19.28 -10.80 -2.04
N LEU A 552 19.67 -11.91 -2.64
CA LEU A 552 21.06 -12.36 -2.69
C LEU A 552 21.90 -11.46 -3.60
N SER A 553 21.32 -11.06 -4.74
CA SER A 553 21.92 -10.08 -5.64
C SER A 553 20.87 -9.39 -6.52
N ALA A 554 21.15 -8.15 -6.96
CA ALA A 554 20.41 -7.46 -8.01
C ALA A 554 21.36 -7.00 -9.13
N THR A 555 21.30 -7.62 -10.31
CA THR A 555 22.23 -7.38 -11.43
C THR A 555 21.53 -6.78 -12.63
N VAL A 556 22.12 -5.75 -13.23
CA VAL A 556 21.65 -5.16 -14.49
C VAL A 556 22.17 -6.02 -15.66
N GLU A 557 21.27 -6.50 -16.52
CA GLU A 557 21.57 -7.39 -17.65
C GLU A 557 21.85 -6.63 -18.97
#